data_AF-Q4RQF9-F1
#
_entry.id   AF-Q4RQF9-F1
#
_cell.length_a   1.000
_cell.length_b   1.000
_cell.length_c   1.000
_cell.angle_alpha   90.00
_cell.angle_beta   90.00
_cell.angle_gamma   90.00
#
_symmetry.space_group_name_H-M   'P 1'
#
loop_
_entity.id
_entity.type
_entity.pdbx_description
1 polymer ?
#
loop_
_entity_poly.entity_id
_entity_poly.type
_entity_poly.pdbx_seq_one_letter_code
_entity_poly.pdbx_strand_id
1 'polypeptide(L)'
;MSSTFVTLAEVLEARGGPLLEEEVWSLLLSSAEALVDVSYKGLNSMSTIISPASLLLSATGILAFKNCGLTDEVSTFTAPEMLQGRASASRPATERMLVYSLGMTLYWAVDFQLPQNQPVQLSDHLNSVLLSMCEDMAHRRLNLNSILEACESQHKASILPSPTKVIKQLAEEVFREPVSPVVPALCCIL
;
A
#
# COMPACT_ATOMS: atom_id res chain seq x y z
N MET A 1 -16.80 -1.61 -18.32
CA MET A 1 -16.42 -2.41 -17.14
C MET A 1 -16.75 -1.59 -15.91
N SER A 2 -17.37 -2.19 -14.89
CA SER A 2 -17.66 -1.51 -13.63
C SER A 2 -16.37 -1.04 -12.98
N SER A 3 -16.32 0.19 -12.46
CA SER A 3 -15.21 0.71 -11.66
C SER A 3 -15.27 0.17 -10.23
N THR A 4 -15.35 -1.15 -10.10
CA THR A 4 -15.39 -1.79 -8.78
C THR A 4 -14.02 -1.65 -8.15
N PHE A 5 -13.99 -1.04 -6.97
CA PHE A 5 -12.80 -0.96 -6.14
C PHE A 5 -12.80 -2.11 -5.14
N VAL A 6 -11.62 -2.65 -4.89
CA VAL A 6 -11.30 -3.57 -3.80
C VAL A 6 -10.23 -2.94 -2.92
N THR A 7 -10.21 -3.28 -1.65
CA THR A 7 -9.19 -2.83 -0.70
C THR A 7 -7.90 -3.64 -0.86
N LEU A 8 -6.77 -3.09 -0.46
CA LEU A 8 -5.52 -3.86 -0.39
C LEU A 8 -5.65 -5.06 0.56
N ALA A 9 -6.44 -4.93 1.64
CA ALA A 9 -6.75 -6.03 2.54
C ALA A 9 -7.44 -7.19 1.79
N GLU A 10 -8.51 -6.92 1.03
CA GLU A 10 -9.22 -7.93 0.24
C GLU A 10 -8.31 -8.61 -0.80
N VAL A 11 -7.40 -7.86 -1.43
CA VAL A 11 -6.40 -8.41 -2.36
C VAL A 11 -5.48 -9.40 -1.66
N LEU A 12 -4.92 -9.01 -0.52
CA LEU A 12 -4.00 -9.86 0.24
C LEU A 12 -4.70 -11.10 0.81
N GLU A 13 -5.94 -10.95 1.28
CA GLU A 13 -6.78 -12.06 1.72
C GLU A 13 -7.09 -13.04 0.57
N ALA A 14 -7.46 -12.53 -0.61
CA ALA A 14 -7.76 -13.37 -1.77
C ALA A 14 -6.53 -14.12 -2.29
N ARG A 15 -5.35 -13.49 -2.26
CA ARG A 15 -4.10 -14.09 -2.74
C ARG A 15 -3.42 -15.00 -1.70
N GLY A 16 -3.71 -14.81 -0.41
CA GLY A 16 -3.18 -15.62 0.69
C GLY A 16 -1.68 -15.45 0.93
N GLY A 17 -1.13 -14.26 0.68
CA GLY A 17 0.30 -13.99 0.81
C GLY A 17 0.66 -12.52 0.65
N PRO A 18 1.94 -12.16 0.88
CA PRO A 18 2.37 -10.77 0.90
C PRO A 18 2.43 -10.15 -0.50
N LEU A 19 2.66 -8.83 -0.53
CA LEU A 19 3.10 -8.14 -1.74
C LEU A 19 4.55 -8.50 -2.09
N LEU A 20 4.84 -8.57 -3.38
CA LEU A 20 6.18 -8.61 -3.92
C LEU A 20 6.79 -7.21 -3.99
N GLU A 21 8.12 -7.11 -3.93
CA GLU A 21 8.83 -5.82 -3.97
C GLU A 21 8.44 -4.95 -5.19
N GLU A 22 8.26 -5.56 -6.37
CA GLU A 22 7.84 -4.87 -7.59
C GLU A 22 6.45 -4.23 -7.46
N GLU A 23 5.56 -4.91 -6.73
CA GLU A 23 4.20 -4.46 -6.46
C GLU A 23 4.21 -3.31 -5.45
N VAL A 24 5.09 -3.38 -4.44
CA VAL A 24 5.28 -2.31 -3.46
C VAL A 24 5.77 -1.03 -4.14
N TRP A 25 6.78 -1.12 -5.01
CA TRP A 25 7.27 0.05 -5.76
C TRP A 25 6.17 0.69 -6.61
N SER A 26 5.38 -0.15 -7.29
CA SER A 26 4.28 0.29 -8.14
C SER A 26 3.15 0.96 -7.35
N LEU A 27 2.75 0.36 -6.22
CA LEU A 27 1.74 0.92 -5.33
C LEU A 27 2.24 2.20 -4.64
N LEU A 28 3.51 2.24 -4.24
CA LEU A 28 4.12 3.43 -3.63
C LEU A 28 4.14 4.60 -4.60
N LEU A 29 4.54 4.38 -5.86
CA LEU A 29 4.53 5.40 -6.90
C LEU A 29 3.11 5.96 -7.11
N SER A 30 2.14 5.08 -7.38
CA SER A 30 0.76 5.52 -7.65
C SER A 30 0.11 6.19 -6.43
N SER A 31 0.40 5.71 -5.23
CA SER A 31 -0.09 6.33 -3.99
C SER A 31 0.52 7.70 -3.78
N ALA A 32 1.83 7.88 -4.02
CA ALA A 32 2.49 9.17 -3.90
C ALA A 32 1.95 10.18 -4.92
N GLU A 33 1.72 9.77 -6.16
CA GLU A 33 1.08 10.60 -7.19
C GLU A 33 -0.33 11.05 -6.76
N ALA A 34 -1.14 10.12 -6.27
CA ALA A 34 -2.49 10.41 -5.79
C ALA A 34 -2.48 11.33 -4.56
N LEU A 35 -1.53 11.16 -3.65
CA LEU A 35 -1.35 12.02 -2.47
C LEU A 35 -0.95 13.45 -2.85
N VAL A 36 -0.08 13.61 -3.85
CA VAL A 36 0.29 14.92 -4.38
C VAL A 36 -0.94 15.62 -4.98
N ASP A 37 -1.75 14.91 -5.79
CA ASP A 37 -2.98 15.46 -6.38
C ASP A 37 -4.00 15.89 -5.30
N VAL A 38 -4.22 15.05 -4.27
CA VAL A 38 -5.08 15.39 -3.13
C VAL A 38 -4.57 16.61 -2.37
N SER A 39 -3.26 16.68 -2.13
CA SER A 39 -2.61 17.80 -1.44
C SER A 39 -2.77 19.13 -2.20
N TYR A 40 -2.67 19.10 -3.53
CA TYR A 40 -2.91 20.28 -4.37
C TYR A 40 -4.37 20.73 -4.39
N LYS A 41 -5.32 19.78 -4.34
CA LYS A 41 -6.75 20.07 -4.37
C LYS A 41 -7.30 20.65 -3.06
N GLY A 42 -6.49 20.73 -2.00
CA GLY A 42 -6.88 21.37 -0.73
C GLY A 42 -8.00 20.66 0.01
N LEU A 43 -8.23 19.37 -0.29
CA LEU A 43 -9.16 18.55 0.49
C LEU A 43 -8.57 18.38 1.89
N ASN A 44 -9.33 18.76 2.91
CA ASN A 44 -8.97 18.60 4.32
C ASN A 44 -8.87 17.11 4.69
N SER A 45 -7.74 16.49 4.33
CA SER A 45 -7.38 15.10 4.56
C SER A 45 -6.87 14.82 5.97
N MET A 46 -7.07 15.77 6.91
CA MET A 46 -6.59 15.66 8.29
C MET A 46 -7.08 14.41 9.03
N SER A 47 -8.16 13.77 8.53
CA SER A 47 -8.70 12.53 9.08
C SER A 47 -8.34 11.28 8.30
N THR A 48 -7.67 11.36 7.14
CA THR A 48 -7.46 10.18 6.30
C THR A 48 -6.25 9.41 6.80
N ILE A 49 -6.49 8.25 7.40
CA ILE A 49 -5.44 7.27 7.72
C ILE A 49 -5.39 6.26 6.57
N ILE A 50 -4.23 6.13 5.93
CA ILE A 50 -4.02 5.07 4.94
C ILE A 50 -3.75 3.77 5.70
N SER A 51 -4.52 2.75 5.35
CA SER A 51 -4.50 1.41 5.91
C SER A 51 -4.82 0.41 4.79
N PRO A 52 -4.57 -0.89 4.98
CA PRO A 52 -4.96 -1.91 4.01
C PRO A 52 -6.45 -1.85 3.62
N ALA A 53 -7.32 -1.46 4.56
CA ALA A 53 -8.77 -1.34 4.35
C ALA A 53 -9.20 0.01 3.71
N SER A 54 -8.32 1.00 3.63
CA SER A 54 -8.61 2.30 3.02
C SER A 54 -7.88 2.55 1.69
N LEU A 55 -6.84 1.78 1.37
CA LEU A 55 -6.20 1.79 0.07
C LEU A 55 -7.02 0.98 -0.94
N LEU A 56 -7.63 1.68 -1.91
CA LEU A 56 -8.54 1.10 -2.90
C LEU A 56 -7.84 0.93 -4.25
N LEU A 57 -8.05 -0.23 -4.87
CA LEU A 57 -7.49 -0.65 -6.15
C LEU A 57 -8.65 -1.04 -7.08
N SER A 58 -8.63 -0.59 -8.33
CA SER A 58 -9.65 -0.98 -9.31
C SER A 58 -9.09 -1.85 -10.43
N ALA A 59 -9.96 -2.67 -11.04
CA ALA A 59 -9.63 -3.42 -12.25
C ALA A 59 -9.38 -2.53 -13.49
N THR A 60 -9.52 -1.21 -13.35
CA THR A 60 -9.11 -0.23 -14.37
C THR A 60 -7.71 0.34 -14.11
N GLY A 61 -7.02 -0.13 -13.07
CA GLY A 61 -5.69 0.33 -12.70
C GLY A 61 -5.67 1.69 -11.99
N ILE A 62 -6.78 2.07 -11.36
CA ILE A 62 -6.91 3.33 -10.61
C ILE A 62 -6.74 3.02 -9.13
N LEU A 63 -5.98 3.87 -8.45
CA LEU A 63 -5.82 3.87 -7.00
C LEU A 63 -6.62 5.02 -6.39
N ALA A 64 -7.28 4.74 -5.27
CA ALA A 64 -8.01 5.74 -4.50
C ALA A 64 -7.86 5.50 -2.99
N PHE A 65 -8.23 6.51 -2.20
CA PHE A 65 -8.24 6.39 -0.74
C PHE A 65 -9.66 6.59 -0.20
N LYS A 66 -10.12 5.65 0.61
CA LYS A 66 -11.33 5.81 1.43
C LYS A 66 -10.97 6.60 2.69
N ASN A 67 -11.81 7.54 3.09
CA ASN A 67 -11.63 8.21 4.39
C ASN A 67 -11.93 7.21 5.52
N CYS A 68 -10.97 7.00 6.42
CA CYS A 68 -11.13 6.16 7.60
C CYS A 68 -10.78 7.01 8.82
N GLY A 69 -11.74 7.15 9.75
CA GLY A 69 -11.50 7.84 11.01
C GLY A 69 -10.62 7.02 11.96
N LEU A 70 -10.15 7.65 13.04
CA LEU A 70 -9.43 6.96 14.11
C LEU A 70 -10.33 5.90 14.76
N THR A 71 -9.98 4.64 14.55
CA THR A 71 -10.53 3.45 15.22
C THR A 71 -9.37 2.62 15.76
N ASP A 72 -9.64 1.69 16.69
CA ASP A 72 -8.59 0.83 17.26
C ASP A 72 -7.87 0.00 16.18
N GLU A 73 -8.60 -0.41 15.14
CA GLU A 73 -8.09 -1.19 14.00
C GLU A 73 -7.05 -0.42 13.16
N VAL A 74 -7.13 0.92 13.11
CA VAL A 74 -6.19 1.74 12.33
C VAL A 74 -5.06 2.34 13.16
N SER A 75 -5.04 2.09 14.49
CA SER A 75 -4.01 2.62 15.39
C SER A 75 -2.59 2.23 14.98
N THR A 76 -2.40 1.01 14.45
CA THR A 76 -1.11 0.52 13.92
C THR A 76 -0.61 1.32 12.72
N PHE A 77 -1.50 1.93 11.94
CA PHE A 77 -1.16 2.74 10.76
C PHE A 77 -1.14 4.24 11.07
N THR A 78 -1.44 4.63 12.30
CA THR A 78 -1.62 6.03 12.67
C THR A 78 -0.29 6.65 13.08
N ALA A 79 0.02 7.85 12.56
CA ALA A 79 1.23 8.57 12.90
C ALA A 79 1.31 8.87 14.42
N PRO A 80 2.49 8.70 15.07
CA PRO A 80 2.63 8.86 16.52
C PRO A 80 2.11 10.20 17.06
N GLU A 81 2.29 11.29 16.32
CA GLU A 81 1.80 12.61 16.71
C GLU A 81 0.26 12.72 16.73
N MET A 82 -0.45 11.91 15.95
CA MET A 82 -1.92 11.85 15.99
C MET A 82 -2.38 11.14 17.26
N LEU A 83 -1.77 10.00 17.59
CA LEU A 83 -2.05 9.25 18.83
C LEU A 83 -1.74 10.07 20.09
N GLN A 84 -0.72 10.92 20.02
CA GLN A 84 -0.33 11.81 21.12
C GLN A 84 -1.20 13.09 21.21
N GLY A 85 -2.15 13.31 20.31
CA GLY A 85 -2.95 14.55 20.27
C GLY A 85 -2.13 15.79 19.90
N ARG A 86 -1.00 15.61 19.21
CA ARG A 86 -0.04 16.67 18.79
C ARG A 86 -0.08 16.94 17.28
N ALA A 87 -1.06 16.38 16.56
CA ALA A 87 -1.20 16.54 15.13
C ALA A 87 -1.39 18.02 14.75
N SER A 88 -0.70 18.44 13.69
CA SER A 88 -0.80 19.79 13.12
C SER A 88 -1.61 19.77 11.84
N ALA A 89 -2.48 20.77 11.67
CA ALA A 89 -3.28 21.00 10.47
C ALA A 89 -2.53 21.56 9.27
N SER A 90 -1.23 21.86 9.43
CA SER A 90 -0.46 22.37 8.30
C SER A 90 -0.36 21.30 7.21
N ARG A 91 -0.35 21.74 5.95
CA ARG A 91 -0.18 20.85 4.80
C ARG A 91 1.06 19.94 4.91
N PRO A 92 2.27 20.44 5.23
CA PRO A 92 3.45 19.58 5.38
C PRO A 92 3.34 18.58 6.55
N ALA A 93 2.62 18.93 7.62
CA ALA A 93 2.37 18.00 8.71
C ALA A 93 1.40 16.90 8.29
N THR A 94 0.32 17.26 7.59
CA THR A 94 -0.66 16.31 7.06
C THR A 94 -0.04 15.35 6.05
N GLU A 95 0.79 15.85 5.13
CA GLU A 95 1.55 15.02 4.18
C GLU A 95 2.44 14.00 4.91
N ARG A 96 3.12 14.40 5.99
CA ARG A 96 3.97 13.50 6.78
C ARG A 96 3.19 12.44 7.56
N MET A 97 1.98 12.75 8.00
CA MET A 97 1.09 11.77 8.64
C MET A 97 0.61 10.75 7.60
N LEU A 98 0.25 11.20 6.40
CA LEU A 98 -0.13 10.34 5.27
C LEU A 98 1.02 9.44 4.83
N VAL A 99 2.23 9.99 4.69
CA VAL A 99 3.45 9.23 4.37
C VAL A 99 3.71 8.14 5.40
N TYR A 100 3.60 8.44 6.70
CA TYR A 100 3.76 7.44 7.75
C TYR A 100 2.72 6.32 7.60
N SER A 101 1.44 6.68 7.46
CA SER A 101 0.36 5.69 7.37
C SER A 101 0.48 4.80 6.14
N LEU A 102 0.92 5.37 5.00
CA LEU A 102 1.21 4.61 3.78
C LEU A 102 2.41 3.67 3.98
N GLY A 103 3.48 4.13 4.63
CA GLY A 103 4.65 3.31 4.93
C GLY A 103 4.30 2.11 5.81
N MET A 104 3.55 2.34 6.89
CA MET A 104 3.06 1.27 7.77
C MET A 104 2.13 0.30 7.03
N THR A 105 1.28 0.81 6.13
CA THR A 105 0.40 -0.01 5.28
C THR A 105 1.19 -0.94 4.38
N LEU A 106 2.25 -0.44 3.73
CA LEU A 106 3.09 -1.24 2.85
C LEU A 106 3.96 -2.23 3.64
N TYR A 107 4.47 -1.85 4.82
CA TYR A 107 5.16 -2.79 5.70
C TYR A 107 4.29 -3.96 6.13
N TRP A 108 3.05 -3.66 6.53
CA TRP A 108 2.09 -4.70 6.87
C TRP A 108 1.81 -5.62 5.67
N ALA A 109 1.73 -5.06 4.46
CA ALA A 109 1.46 -5.81 3.24
C ALA A 109 2.59 -6.75 2.82
N VAL A 110 3.85 -6.41 3.07
CA VAL A 110 5.00 -7.29 2.77
C VAL A 110 5.23 -8.37 3.82
N ASP A 111 4.69 -8.17 5.03
CA ASP A 111 4.73 -9.13 6.14
C ASP A 111 3.47 -10.01 6.20
N PHE A 112 2.46 -9.73 5.36
CA PHE A 112 1.16 -10.38 5.44
C PHE A 112 1.25 -11.90 5.24
N GLN A 113 0.82 -12.63 6.27
CA GLN A 113 0.80 -14.10 6.30
C GLN A 113 2.15 -14.77 6.00
N LEU A 114 3.27 -14.07 6.23
CA LEU A 114 4.57 -14.72 6.20
C LEU A 114 4.68 -15.78 7.30
N PRO A 115 5.29 -16.95 7.02
CA PRO A 115 5.61 -17.92 8.07
C PRO A 115 6.47 -17.27 9.15
N GLN A 116 6.21 -17.57 10.43
CA GLN A 116 6.87 -16.93 11.59
C GLN A 116 8.41 -16.92 11.57
N ASN A 117 9.05 -17.84 10.83
CA ASN A 117 10.50 -17.96 10.73
C ASN A 117 11.07 -17.38 9.42
N GLN A 118 10.24 -16.79 8.57
CA GLN A 118 10.66 -16.22 7.30
C GLN A 118 10.69 -14.69 7.45
N PRO A 119 11.87 -14.06 7.40
CA PRO A 119 11.93 -12.61 7.41
C PRO A 119 11.38 -12.05 6.11
N VAL A 120 10.79 -10.85 6.20
CA VAL A 120 10.47 -10.01 5.04
C VAL A 120 11.71 -9.86 4.16
N GLN A 121 11.58 -10.19 2.87
CA GLN A 121 12.67 -10.09 1.90
C GLN A 121 12.43 -8.88 0.99
N LEU A 122 13.03 -7.75 1.36
CA LEU A 122 13.10 -6.55 0.53
C LEU A 122 14.56 -6.21 0.24
N SER A 123 14.81 -5.58 -0.90
CA SER A 123 16.09 -4.93 -1.14
C SER A 123 16.38 -3.87 -0.07
N ASP A 124 17.68 -3.65 0.22
CA ASP A 124 18.10 -2.60 1.16
C ASP A 124 17.57 -1.22 0.75
N HIS A 125 17.40 -0.98 -0.55
CA HIS A 125 16.89 0.26 -1.09
C HIS A 125 15.42 0.48 -0.70
N LEU A 126 14.54 -0.48 -1.01
CA LEU A 126 13.12 -0.37 -0.67
C LEU A 126 12.92 -0.34 0.84
N ASN A 127 13.64 -1.20 1.58
CA ASN A 127 13.53 -1.22 3.03
C ASN A 127 13.94 0.15 3.64
N SER A 128 15.02 0.76 3.15
CA SER A 128 15.44 2.10 3.61
C SER A 128 14.39 3.18 3.33
N VAL A 129 13.74 3.13 2.15
CA VAL A 129 12.65 4.06 1.82
C VAL A 129 11.47 3.88 2.77
N LEU A 130 11.01 2.65 2.98
CA LEU A 130 9.88 2.38 3.87
C LEU A 130 10.20 2.74 5.33
N LEU A 131 11.40 2.41 5.84
CA LEU A 131 11.84 2.82 7.19
C LEU A 131 11.84 4.35 7.32
N SER A 132 12.35 5.06 6.31
CA SER A 132 12.39 6.51 6.31
C SER A 132 11.00 7.15 6.22
N MET A 133 10.00 6.47 5.65
CA MET A 133 8.61 6.92 5.72
C MET A 133 8.01 6.74 7.12
N CYS A 134 8.46 5.72 7.85
CA CYS A 134 7.94 5.30 9.15
C CYS A 134 8.73 5.87 10.35
N GLU A 135 9.58 6.87 10.14
CA GLU A 135 10.29 7.56 11.22
C GLU A 135 9.31 8.16 12.26
N ASP A 136 9.57 7.96 13.54
CA ASP A 136 8.72 8.48 14.63
C ASP A 136 8.63 10.00 14.60
N MET A 137 9.76 10.66 14.33
CA MET A 137 9.83 12.11 14.23
C MET A 137 9.37 12.55 12.84
N ALA A 138 8.21 13.20 12.74
CA ALA A 138 7.63 13.66 11.48
C ALA A 138 8.63 14.40 10.56
N HIS A 139 9.49 15.26 11.11
CA HIS A 139 10.46 16.02 10.31
C HIS A 139 11.60 15.18 9.69
N ARG A 140 11.84 13.97 10.20
CA ARG A 140 12.81 13.01 9.64
C ARG A 140 12.21 12.16 8.54
N ARG A 141 10.87 12.12 8.42
CA ARG A 141 10.21 11.35 7.37
C ARG A 141 10.54 11.89 5.99
N LEU A 142 10.64 11.00 5.01
CA LEU A 142 10.70 11.38 3.60
C LEU A 142 9.51 12.26 3.24
N ASN A 143 9.75 13.25 2.37
CA ASN A 143 8.68 14.02 1.77
C ASN A 143 8.20 13.34 0.48
N LEU A 144 6.99 13.68 0.02
CA LEU A 144 6.37 13.06 -1.16
C LEU A 144 7.22 13.18 -2.44
N ASN A 145 7.92 14.30 -2.65
CA ASN A 145 8.76 14.48 -3.84
C ASN A 145 9.94 13.49 -3.82
N SER A 146 10.61 13.33 -2.68
CA SER A 146 11.71 12.36 -2.55
C SER A 146 11.24 10.92 -2.73
N ILE A 147 10.00 10.60 -2.31
CA ILE A 147 9.39 9.27 -2.56
C ILE A 147 9.16 9.06 -4.06
N LEU A 148 8.58 10.05 -4.75
CA LEU A 148 8.37 10.00 -6.20
C LEU A 148 9.68 9.82 -6.96
N GLU A 149 10.71 10.60 -6.62
CA GLU A 149 12.04 10.48 -7.22
C GLU A 149 12.64 9.08 -7.05
N ALA A 150 12.55 8.51 -5.85
CA ALA A 150 13.03 7.15 -5.57
C ALA A 150 12.26 6.11 -6.40
N CYS A 151 10.93 6.20 -6.44
CA CYS A 151 10.10 5.28 -7.21
C CYS A 151 10.38 5.38 -8.72
N GLU A 152 10.43 6.58 -9.28
CA GLU A 152 10.72 6.77 -10.71
C GLU A 152 12.11 6.25 -11.08
N SER A 153 13.10 6.51 -10.23
CA SER A 153 14.46 6.01 -10.42
C SER A 153 14.46 4.48 -10.46
N GLN A 154 13.76 3.84 -9.52
CA GLN A 154 13.64 2.38 -9.47
C GLN A 154 12.90 1.81 -10.68
N HIS A 155 11.76 2.40 -11.08
CA HIS A 155 11.01 1.98 -12.26
C HIS A 155 11.86 2.03 -13.53
N LYS A 156 12.72 3.05 -13.68
CA LYS A 156 13.65 3.19 -14.79
C LYS A 156 14.81 2.18 -14.72
N ALA A 157 15.38 1.97 -13.54
CA ALA A 157 16.54 1.09 -13.35
C ALA A 157 16.18 -0.41 -13.51
N SER A 158 15.03 -0.82 -12.98
CA SER A 158 14.61 -2.23 -12.92
C SER A 158 13.59 -2.63 -14.00
N ILE A 159 13.17 -1.69 -14.86
CA ILE A 159 12.16 -1.91 -15.91
C ILE A 159 10.87 -2.52 -15.31
N LEU A 160 10.40 -1.92 -14.22
CA LEU A 160 9.21 -2.41 -13.51
C LEU A 160 7.95 -2.23 -14.36
N PRO A 161 6.93 -3.09 -14.20
CA PRO A 161 5.62 -2.89 -14.81
C PRO A 161 5.04 -1.50 -14.45
N SER A 162 4.19 -0.95 -15.31
CA SER A 162 3.53 0.32 -14.98
C SER A 162 2.60 0.16 -13.77
N PRO A 163 2.49 1.18 -12.89
CA PRO A 163 1.62 1.10 -11.72
C PRO A 163 0.17 0.73 -12.06
N THR A 164 -0.38 1.31 -13.13
CA THR A 164 -1.73 0.98 -13.64
C THR A 164 -1.89 -0.51 -13.94
N LYS A 165 -0.86 -1.15 -14.51
CA LYS A 165 -0.90 -2.59 -14.82
C LYS A 165 -0.90 -3.43 -13.54
N VAL A 166 -0.04 -3.08 -12.59
CA VAL A 166 0.05 -3.80 -11.30
C VAL A 166 -1.24 -3.65 -10.51
N ILE A 167 -1.76 -2.43 -10.36
CA ILE A 167 -3.02 -2.16 -9.64
C ILE A 167 -4.17 -2.96 -10.25
N LYS A 168 -4.24 -2.99 -11.58
CA LYS A 168 -5.24 -3.78 -12.29
C LYS A 168 -5.10 -5.27 -11.98
N GLN A 169 -3.89 -5.82 -12.06
CA GLN A 169 -3.63 -7.24 -11.78
C GLN A 169 -4.04 -7.60 -10.35
N LEU A 170 -3.60 -6.81 -9.37
CA LEU A 170 -3.94 -6.98 -7.96
C LEU A 170 -5.46 -6.95 -7.74
N ALA A 171 -6.17 -5.97 -8.33
CA ALA A 171 -7.62 -5.89 -8.20
C ALA A 171 -8.35 -7.07 -8.87
N GLU A 172 -7.82 -7.60 -9.97
CA GLU A 172 -8.37 -8.77 -10.67
C GLU A 172 -8.20 -10.08 -9.88
N GLU A 173 -7.22 -10.17 -8.98
CA GLU A 173 -7.01 -11.36 -8.13
C GLU A 173 -8.21 -11.65 -7.22
N VAL A 174 -8.88 -10.61 -6.72
CA VAL A 174 -10.08 -10.75 -5.86
C VAL A 174 -11.26 -11.36 -6.62
N PHE A 175 -11.39 -11.08 -7.91
CA PHE A 175 -12.49 -11.57 -8.74
C PHE A 175 -12.20 -12.91 -9.40
N ARG A 176 -11.00 -13.46 -9.23
CA ARG A 176 -10.63 -14.74 -9.80
C ARG A 176 -11.25 -15.85 -8.95
N GLU A 177 -12.09 -16.69 -9.54
CA GLU A 177 -12.58 -17.88 -8.82
C GLU A 177 -11.39 -18.73 -8.35
N PRO A 178 -11.44 -19.31 -7.13
CA PRO A 178 -10.41 -20.22 -6.69
C PRO A 178 -10.32 -21.36 -7.70
N VAL A 179 -9.17 -21.47 -8.36
CA VAL A 179 -8.89 -22.61 -9.24
C VAL A 179 -8.90 -23.83 -8.33
N SER A 180 -10.01 -24.57 -8.32
CA SER A 180 -10.06 -25.87 -7.65
C SER A 180 -8.85 -26.67 -8.15
N PRO A 181 -8.06 -27.31 -7.27
CA PRO A 181 -7.06 -28.23 -7.73
C PRO A 181 -7.83 -29.31 -8.50
N VAL A 182 -7.64 -29.35 -9.82
CA VAL A 182 -8.06 -30.46 -10.66
C VAL A 182 -7.22 -31.63 -10.16
N VAL A 183 -7.74 -32.36 -9.17
CA VAL A 183 -7.23 -33.68 -8.84
C VAL A 183 -7.49 -34.49 -10.10
N PRO A 184 -6.48 -34.94 -10.85
CA PRO A 184 -6.73 -35.87 -11.91
C PRO A 184 -7.31 -37.09 -11.20
N ALA A 185 -8.58 -37.41 -11.48
CA ALA A 185 -9.19 -38.66 -11.07
C ALA A 185 -8.49 -39.80 -11.82
N LEU A 186 -7.28 -40.13 -11.37
CA LEU A 186 -6.52 -41.30 -11.71
C LEU A 186 -6.62 -42.26 -10.54
N CYS A 187 -7.78 -42.90 -10.44
CA CYS A 187 -7.91 -44.30 -10.01
C CYS A 187 -9.33 -44.79 -10.33
N CYS A 188 -9.57 -45.07 -11.61
CA CYS A 188 -10.35 -46.25 -11.94
C CYS A 188 -9.50 -47.49 -11.62
N ILE A 189 -10.17 -48.52 -11.10
CA ILE A 189 -9.74 -49.93 -10.98
C ILE A 189 -8.85 -50.23 -9.76
N LEU A 190 -9.50 -50.67 -8.67
CA LEU A 190 -9.46 -52.06 -8.19
C LEU A 190 -10.69 -52.35 -7.32
#